data_AF-A0A7L8RYB5-F1
#
_entry.id   AF-A0A7L8RYB5-F1
#
_cell.length_a   1.000
_cell.length_b   1.000
_cell.length_c   1.000
_cell.angle_alpha   90.00
_cell.angle_beta   90.00
_cell.angle_gamma   90.00
#
_symmetry.space_group_name_H-M   'P 1'
#
loop_
_entity.id
_entity.type
_entity.pdbx_description
1 polymer ?
#
loop_
_entity_poly.entity_id
_entity_poly.type
_entity_poly.pdbx_seq_one_letter_code
_entity_poly.pdbx_strand_id
1 'polypeptide(L)'
;MVSQKKRPARATATVTQRPWRRKVYDGAVSVDRFIETNPFIRLLGLAGALFGFVVLVLTGLQIREDFASRQEERVARAWETIYRPIPGNTGKGPAINAIHRTGATLQGLDLSCKQMKGWFEGRTYCEIPPIIADLDLAPIGSTEMLPLCGWNLSGTTITNSTIRAALISGDMTSTKIIDSTFEAVEFQSNLAGASFDNVDLTNSTIELTCNLAGMSGNLSGLKINDFESCASDQNLPSTTIWAWANNPPSLRKLDDLEFKPIPGFVYCDSAKPKNDRTRNSEWGQVCHRISEQEARKRYPREWQHAMGSN
;
A
#
# COMPACT_ATOMS: atom_id res chain seq x y z
N MET A 1 -4.35 62.33 -19.85
CA MET A 1 -3.58 62.83 -21.02
C MET A 1 -2.67 61.70 -21.51
N VAL A 2 -3.09 60.96 -22.54
CA VAL A 2 -2.37 59.80 -23.07
C VAL A 2 -1.81 60.17 -24.44
N SER A 3 -0.48 60.24 -24.53
CA SER A 3 0.28 60.61 -25.71
C SER A 3 0.23 59.48 -26.75
N GLN A 4 -0.45 59.72 -27.88
CA GLN A 4 -0.50 58.80 -29.01
C GLN A 4 0.86 58.76 -29.73
N LYS A 5 1.61 57.68 -29.49
CA LYS A 5 2.89 57.39 -30.15
C LYS A 5 2.62 56.85 -31.56
N LYS A 6 2.81 57.70 -32.58
CA LYS A 6 2.79 57.36 -34.02
C LYS A 6 3.71 56.16 -34.28
N ARG A 7 3.15 55.04 -34.75
CA ARG A 7 3.91 53.87 -35.22
C ARG A 7 4.53 54.20 -36.59
N PRO A 8 5.84 54.00 -36.79
CA PRO A 8 6.48 54.21 -38.09
C PRO A 8 5.98 53.17 -39.11
N ALA A 9 5.82 53.63 -40.35
CA ALA A 9 5.42 52.82 -41.48
C ALA A 9 6.39 51.62 -41.64
N ARG A 10 5.82 50.41 -41.62
CA ARG A 10 6.56 49.16 -41.76
C ARG A 10 7.00 49.06 -43.22
N ALA A 11 8.27 49.37 -43.49
CA ALA A 11 8.87 49.19 -44.80
C ALA A 11 8.76 47.70 -45.19
N THR A 12 8.00 47.44 -46.25
CA THR A 12 7.88 46.13 -46.90
C THR A 12 9.24 45.80 -47.49
N ALA A 13 10.08 45.12 -46.73
CA ALA A 13 11.32 44.56 -47.23
C ALA A 13 10.95 43.53 -48.30
N THR A 14 11.12 43.90 -49.57
CA THR A 14 10.97 43.03 -50.72
C THR A 14 12.00 41.92 -50.56
N VAL A 15 11.56 40.76 -50.03
CA VAL A 15 12.40 39.57 -49.92
C VAL A 15 12.72 39.14 -51.34
N THR A 16 13.87 39.59 -51.83
CA THR A 16 14.47 39.11 -53.08
C THR A 16 14.77 37.63 -52.89
N GLN A 17 13.83 36.80 -53.35
CA GLN A 17 13.96 35.36 -53.34
C GLN A 17 15.25 34.98 -54.05
N ARG A 18 16.21 34.47 -53.29
CA ARG A 18 17.51 34.07 -53.80
C ARG A 18 17.30 33.05 -54.94
N PRO A 19 17.99 33.20 -56.08
CA PRO A 19 17.72 32.46 -57.32
C PRO A 19 17.83 30.93 -57.20
N TRP A 20 18.52 30.41 -56.17
CA TRP A 20 18.59 28.97 -55.91
C TRP A 20 17.25 28.38 -55.45
N ARG A 21 16.37 29.15 -54.79
CA ARG A 21 15.07 28.64 -54.33
C ARG A 21 14.10 28.31 -55.47
N ARG A 22 14.15 29.06 -56.58
CA ARG A 22 13.33 28.75 -57.78
C ARG A 22 13.72 27.42 -58.39
N LYS A 23 15.02 27.15 -58.57
CA LYS A 23 15.50 25.87 -59.14
C LYS A 23 15.11 24.65 -58.29
N VAL A 24 15.14 24.78 -56.97
CA VAL A 24 14.70 23.71 -56.06
C VAL A 24 13.19 23.47 -56.17
N TYR A 25 12.40 24.54 -56.27
CA TYR A 25 10.94 24.45 -56.38
C TYR A 25 10.51 23.84 -57.72
N ASP A 26 11.09 24.29 -58.83
CA ASP A 26 10.79 23.76 -60.17
C ASP A 26 11.22 22.28 -60.29
N GLY A 27 12.30 21.88 -59.60
CA GLY A 27 12.71 20.49 -59.45
C GLY A 27 11.71 19.64 -58.66
N ALA A 28 11.19 20.16 -57.55
CA ALA A 28 10.18 19.46 -56.76
C ALA A 28 8.86 19.26 -57.53
N VAL A 29 8.40 20.29 -58.26
CA VAL A 29 7.15 20.23 -59.05
C VAL A 29 7.28 19.25 -60.23
N SER A 30 8.46 19.15 -60.84
CA SER A 30 8.69 18.20 -61.94
C SER A 30 8.75 16.75 -61.46
N VAL A 31 9.30 16.48 -60.27
CA VAL A 31 9.26 15.16 -59.63
C VAL A 31 7.84 14.77 -59.25
N ASP A 32 7.06 15.68 -58.67
CA ASP A 32 5.68 15.44 -58.26
C ASP A 32 4.80 15.06 -59.47
N ARG A 33 4.91 15.82 -60.56
CA ARG A 33 4.16 15.54 -61.80
C ARG A 33 4.57 14.21 -62.45
N PHE A 34 5.83 13.79 -62.32
CA PHE A 34 6.31 12.47 -62.79
C PHE A 34 5.77 11.31 -61.94
N ILE A 35 5.69 11.50 -60.61
CA ILE A 35 5.08 10.54 -59.67
C ILE A 35 3.57 10.39 -59.98
N GLU A 36 2.90 11.49 -60.36
CA GLU A 36 1.47 11.46 -60.66
C GLU A 36 1.13 10.77 -61.99
N THR A 37 1.96 10.93 -63.03
CA THR A 37 1.65 10.36 -64.36
C THR A 37 2.02 8.89 -64.49
N ASN A 38 2.93 8.37 -63.66
CA ASN A 38 3.46 7.01 -63.83
C ASN A 38 2.80 6.00 -62.86
N PRO A 39 1.90 5.10 -63.31
CA PRO A 39 1.19 4.17 -62.43
C PRO A 39 2.11 3.20 -61.68
N PHE A 40 3.28 2.88 -62.25
CA PHE A 40 4.30 2.06 -61.60
C PHE A 40 4.88 2.72 -60.35
N ILE A 41 5.13 4.03 -60.39
CA ILE A 41 5.69 4.76 -59.24
C ILE A 41 4.66 4.80 -58.09
N ARG A 42 3.37 4.97 -58.41
CA ARG A 42 2.29 4.92 -57.40
C ARG A 42 2.19 3.55 -56.74
N LEU A 43 2.29 2.46 -57.52
CA LEU A 43 2.31 1.10 -56.99
C LEU A 43 3.54 0.85 -56.09
N LEU A 44 4.71 1.33 -56.49
CA LEU A 44 5.93 1.24 -55.66
C LEU A 44 5.79 2.05 -54.37
N GLY A 45 5.21 3.26 -54.44
CA GLY A 45 4.93 4.08 -53.27
C GLY A 45 3.97 3.39 -52.30
N LEU A 46 2.88 2.79 -52.81
CA LEU A 46 1.93 2.01 -52.01
C LEU A 46 2.62 0.79 -51.37
N ALA A 47 3.41 0.04 -52.15
CA ALA A 47 4.14 -1.11 -51.65
C ALA A 47 5.16 -0.72 -50.57
N GLY A 48 5.87 0.40 -50.77
CA GLY A 48 6.79 0.97 -49.79
C GLY A 48 6.08 1.42 -48.50
N ALA A 49 4.91 2.05 -48.62
CA ALA A 49 4.09 2.43 -47.46
C ALA A 49 3.57 1.22 -46.68
N LEU A 50 3.07 0.19 -47.38
CA LEU A 50 2.65 -1.07 -46.78
C LEU A 50 3.81 -1.77 -46.07
N PHE A 51 4.98 -1.83 -46.72
CA PHE A 51 6.19 -2.39 -46.12
C PHE A 51 6.61 -1.62 -44.87
N GLY A 52 6.64 -0.28 -44.93
CA GLY A 52 6.96 0.57 -43.79
C GLY A 52 5.97 0.38 -42.63
N PHE A 53 4.67 0.25 -42.92
CA PHE A 53 3.65 -0.04 -41.92
C PHE A 53 3.86 -1.41 -41.27
N VAL A 54 4.15 -2.45 -42.05
CA VAL A 54 4.47 -3.79 -41.53
C VAL A 54 5.67 -3.74 -40.58
N VAL A 55 6.74 -3.03 -40.95
CA VAL A 55 7.92 -2.85 -40.07
C VAL A 55 7.52 -2.19 -38.75
N LEU A 56 6.74 -1.10 -38.78
CA LEU A 56 6.28 -0.43 -37.56
C LEU A 56 5.44 -1.34 -36.66
N VAL A 57 4.55 -2.14 -37.25
CA VAL A 57 3.75 -3.13 -36.51
C VAL A 57 4.65 -4.18 -35.86
N LEU A 58 5.61 -4.74 -36.60
CA LEU A 58 6.56 -5.73 -36.07
C LEU A 58 7.43 -5.16 -34.95
N THR A 59 7.94 -3.93 -35.10
CA THR A 59 8.68 -3.24 -34.04
C THR A 59 7.80 -2.99 -32.81
N GLY A 60 6.54 -2.60 -33.00
CA GLY A 60 5.58 -2.43 -31.91
C GLY A 60 5.34 -3.72 -31.12
N LEU A 61 5.22 -4.86 -31.81
CA LEU A 61 5.10 -6.17 -31.18
C LEU A 61 6.36 -6.56 -30.39
N GLN A 62 7.56 -6.33 -30.96
CA GLN A 62 8.83 -6.59 -30.27
C GLN A 62 8.99 -5.75 -28.99
N ILE A 63 8.61 -4.47 -29.03
CA ILE A 63 8.68 -3.59 -27.85
C ILE A 63 7.76 -4.13 -26.75
N ARG A 64 6.57 -4.60 -27.10
CA ARG A 64 5.63 -5.20 -26.14
C ARG A 64 6.21 -6.45 -25.50
N GLU A 65 6.87 -7.32 -26.27
CA GLU A 65 7.53 -8.53 -25.75
C GLU A 65 8.71 -8.19 -24.83
N ASP A 66 9.54 -7.20 -25.19
CA ASP A 66 10.65 -6.73 -24.34
C ASP A 66 10.13 -6.14 -23.01
N PHE A 67 9.03 -5.38 -23.04
CA PHE A 67 8.40 -4.89 -21.81
C PHE A 67 7.87 -6.02 -20.93
N ALA A 68 7.25 -7.05 -21.51
CA ALA A 68 6.77 -8.21 -20.76
C ALA A 68 7.93 -8.96 -20.09
N SER A 69 9.00 -9.25 -20.85
CA SER A 69 10.20 -9.93 -20.33
C SER A 69 10.86 -9.18 -19.16
N ARG A 70 10.98 -7.84 -19.27
CA ARG A 70 11.52 -7.01 -18.18
C ARG A 70 10.63 -7.00 -16.93
N GLN A 71 9.32 -7.13 -17.08
CA GLN A 71 8.43 -7.23 -15.91
C GLN A 71 8.60 -8.58 -15.21
N GLU A 72 8.67 -9.67 -15.97
CA GLU A 72 8.94 -11.01 -15.45
C GLU A 72 10.28 -11.06 -14.71
N GLU A 73 11.32 -10.45 -15.26
CA GLU A 73 12.63 -10.39 -14.61
C GLU A 73 12.60 -9.63 -13.26
N ARG A 74 11.85 -8.52 -13.17
CA ARG A 74 11.68 -7.78 -11.92
C ARG A 74 10.94 -8.59 -10.86
N VAL A 75 9.89 -9.30 -11.27
CA VAL A 75 9.11 -10.18 -10.39
C VAL A 75 9.98 -11.35 -9.92
N ALA A 76 10.76 -11.97 -10.81
CA ALA A 76 11.68 -13.04 -10.46
C ALA A 76 12.74 -12.60 -9.44
N ARG A 77 13.37 -11.43 -9.66
CA ARG A 77 14.35 -10.86 -8.70
C ARG A 77 13.71 -10.50 -7.36
N ALA A 78 12.46 -10.02 -7.36
CA ALA A 78 11.72 -9.74 -6.14
C ALA A 78 11.46 -11.04 -5.35
N TRP A 79 11.04 -12.12 -6.03
CA TRP A 79 10.87 -13.43 -5.40
C TRP A 79 12.19 -13.98 -4.85
N GLU A 80 13.28 -13.84 -5.60
CA GLU A 80 14.61 -14.22 -5.13
C GLU A 80 14.99 -13.46 -3.84
N THR A 81 14.69 -12.16 -3.78
CA THR A 81 14.96 -11.32 -2.60
C THR A 81 14.14 -11.75 -1.38
N ILE A 82 12.85 -12.07 -1.59
CA ILE A 82 11.96 -12.57 -0.54
C ILE A 82 12.48 -13.90 0.04
N TYR A 83 12.77 -14.88 -0.83
CA TYR A 83 13.13 -16.23 -0.39
C TYR A 83 14.60 -16.40 -0.03
N ARG A 84 15.44 -15.39 -0.27
CA ARG A 84 16.84 -15.41 0.16
C ARG A 84 16.88 -15.55 1.70
N PRO A 85 17.46 -16.63 2.25
CA PRO A 85 17.39 -16.96 3.67
C PRO A 85 18.45 -16.15 4.45
N ILE A 86 18.25 -14.84 4.48
CA ILE A 86 19.09 -13.88 5.21
C ILE A 86 18.17 -13.11 6.17
N PRO A 87 18.47 -13.08 7.48
CA PRO A 87 17.68 -12.38 8.47
C PRO A 87 17.92 -10.85 8.41
N GLY A 88 17.21 -10.10 9.25
CA GLY A 88 17.30 -8.63 9.28
C GLY A 88 16.59 -7.94 8.11
N ASN A 89 16.90 -6.65 7.91
CA ASN A 89 16.29 -5.83 6.85
C ASN A 89 17.06 -6.01 5.53
N THR A 90 16.57 -6.89 4.67
CA THR A 90 17.21 -7.22 3.39
C THR A 90 16.40 -6.77 2.17
N GLY A 91 15.52 -5.77 2.34
CA GLY A 91 14.67 -5.27 1.26
C GLY A 91 13.46 -6.15 0.94
N LYS A 92 13.05 -7.03 1.88
CA LYS A 92 11.91 -7.94 1.70
C LYS A 92 10.58 -7.19 1.53
N GLY A 93 10.34 -6.13 2.30
CA GLY A 93 9.12 -5.33 2.16
C GLY A 93 8.97 -4.68 0.78
N PRO A 94 9.97 -3.94 0.27
CA PRO A 94 9.96 -3.43 -1.10
C PRO A 94 9.79 -4.52 -2.18
N ALA A 95 10.37 -5.70 -1.97
CA ALA A 95 10.20 -6.83 -2.89
C ALA A 95 8.75 -7.37 -2.89
N ILE A 96 8.13 -7.50 -1.71
CA ILE A 96 6.70 -7.87 -1.58
C ILE A 96 5.82 -6.83 -2.28
N ASN A 97 6.08 -5.53 -2.09
CA ASN A 97 5.36 -4.46 -2.76
C ASN A 97 5.49 -4.54 -4.30
N ALA A 98 6.67 -4.90 -4.81
CA ALA A 98 6.90 -5.06 -6.23
C ALA A 98 6.07 -6.21 -6.83
N ILE A 99 6.00 -7.34 -6.14
CA ILE A 99 5.18 -8.50 -6.55
C ILE A 99 3.68 -8.17 -6.44
N HIS A 100 3.27 -7.52 -5.36
CA HIS A 100 1.88 -7.09 -5.17
C HIS A 100 1.40 -6.23 -6.35
N ARG A 101 2.21 -5.24 -6.75
CA ARG A 101 1.87 -4.31 -7.85
C ARG A 101 1.70 -4.97 -9.21
N THR A 102 2.25 -6.17 -9.44
CA THR A 102 2.03 -6.90 -10.69
C THR A 102 0.75 -7.75 -10.67
N GLY A 103 0.04 -7.80 -9.54
CA GLY A 103 -1.13 -8.65 -9.35
C GLY A 103 -0.78 -10.13 -9.10
N ALA A 104 0.50 -10.44 -8.88
CA ALA A 104 0.91 -11.78 -8.50
C ALA A 104 0.43 -12.11 -7.06
N THR A 105 0.01 -13.35 -6.85
CA THR A 105 -0.46 -13.81 -5.54
C THR A 105 0.67 -13.83 -4.51
N LEU A 106 0.38 -13.37 -3.30
CA LEU A 106 1.27 -13.41 -2.14
C LEU A 106 0.94 -14.55 -1.17
N GLN A 107 0.08 -15.49 -1.56
CA GLN A 107 -0.35 -16.59 -0.70
C GLN A 107 0.82 -17.53 -0.32
N GLY A 108 0.79 -18.05 0.90
CA GLY A 108 1.73 -19.06 1.38
C GLY A 108 3.14 -18.54 1.67
N LEU A 109 3.30 -17.23 1.89
CA LEU A 109 4.61 -16.63 2.10
C LEU A 109 5.20 -17.04 3.45
N ASP A 110 6.31 -17.77 3.44
CA ASP A 110 7.08 -18.10 4.65
C ASP A 110 8.31 -17.20 4.78
N LEU A 111 8.21 -16.24 5.70
CA LEU A 111 9.31 -15.37 6.12
C LEU A 111 9.68 -15.59 7.58
N SER A 112 9.30 -16.73 8.16
CA SER A 112 9.59 -17.06 9.55
C SER A 112 11.07 -16.96 9.87
N CYS A 113 11.38 -16.68 11.14
CA CYS A 113 12.76 -16.62 11.60
C CYS A 113 13.54 -17.92 11.32
N LYS A 114 12.85 -19.07 11.37
CA LYS A 114 13.41 -20.38 11.02
C LYS A 114 13.80 -20.44 9.54
N GLN A 115 12.89 -20.08 8.63
CA GLN A 115 13.14 -20.09 7.18
C GLN A 115 14.27 -19.12 6.80
N MET A 116 14.36 -17.99 7.48
CA MET A 116 15.37 -16.95 7.23
C MET A 116 16.70 -17.18 7.95
N LYS A 117 16.92 -18.35 8.57
CA LYS A 117 18.15 -18.71 9.30
C LYS A 117 18.52 -17.72 10.42
N GLY A 118 17.54 -17.03 10.98
CA GLY A 118 17.69 -16.21 12.19
C GLY A 118 17.59 -17.02 13.48
N TRP A 119 17.20 -18.29 13.37
CA TRP A 119 17.05 -19.21 14.48
C TRP A 119 18.39 -19.87 14.84
N PHE A 120 18.75 -19.86 16.13
CA PHE A 120 19.94 -20.55 16.63
C PHE A 120 19.57 -21.95 17.12
N GLU A 121 20.28 -22.98 16.62
CA GLU A 121 20.05 -24.37 17.05
C GLU A 121 20.27 -24.51 18.56
N GLY A 122 19.28 -25.07 19.27
CA GLY A 122 19.32 -25.24 20.73
C GLY A 122 18.73 -24.08 21.55
N ARG A 123 18.26 -23.01 20.92
CA ARG A 123 17.46 -21.96 21.59
C ARG A 123 16.01 -22.02 21.16
N THR A 124 15.12 -21.57 22.04
CA THR A 124 13.65 -21.49 21.81
C THR A 124 13.21 -20.13 21.28
N TYR A 125 14.14 -19.25 20.90
CA TYR A 125 13.85 -17.89 20.43
C TYR A 125 14.64 -17.53 19.17
N CYS A 126 14.09 -16.56 18.44
CA CYS A 126 14.71 -15.95 17.27
C CYS A 126 15.81 -14.97 17.68
N GLU A 127 17.07 -15.24 17.32
CA GLU A 127 18.20 -14.38 17.69
C GLU A 127 18.30 -13.15 16.79
N ILE A 128 18.12 -13.35 15.48
CA ILE A 128 18.13 -12.27 14.49
C ILE A 128 16.82 -12.31 13.70
N PRO A 129 15.80 -11.52 14.09
CA PRO A 129 14.52 -11.53 13.40
C PRO A 129 14.65 -11.03 11.96
N PRO A 130 13.94 -11.65 11.01
CA PRO A 130 13.70 -11.04 9.70
C PRO A 130 12.95 -9.73 9.89
N ILE A 131 13.39 -8.68 9.20
CA ILE A 131 12.73 -7.37 9.27
C ILE A 131 12.05 -7.10 7.93
N ILE A 132 10.73 -6.94 7.98
CA ILE A 132 9.89 -6.52 6.87
C ILE A 132 9.56 -5.05 7.11
N ALA A 133 10.28 -4.16 6.42
CA ALA A 133 10.11 -2.72 6.53
C ALA A 133 9.41 -2.16 5.29
N ASP A 134 8.71 -1.03 5.45
CA ASP A 134 8.15 -0.23 4.36
C ASP A 134 7.19 -1.02 3.44
N LEU A 135 6.42 -1.94 4.02
CA LEU A 135 5.38 -2.68 3.31
C LEU A 135 4.20 -1.72 3.03
N ASP A 136 3.69 -1.69 1.79
CA ASP A 136 2.52 -0.88 1.40
C ASP A 136 1.59 -1.75 0.56
N LEU A 137 0.63 -2.36 1.26
CA LEU A 137 -0.33 -3.31 0.68
C LEU A 137 -1.75 -2.76 0.79
N ALA A 138 -2.44 -2.74 -0.34
CA ALA A 138 -3.86 -2.39 -0.45
C ALA A 138 -4.46 -3.11 -1.67
N PRO A 139 -5.77 -3.41 -1.69
CA PRO A 139 -6.44 -3.97 -2.86
C PRO A 139 -6.17 -3.15 -4.13
N ILE A 140 -5.84 -3.82 -5.24
CA ILE A 140 -5.57 -3.17 -6.53
C ILE A 140 -6.84 -3.26 -7.37
N GLY A 141 -7.52 -2.13 -7.55
CA GLY A 141 -8.70 -2.04 -8.43
C GLY A 141 -9.93 -2.83 -7.98
N SER A 142 -9.98 -3.24 -6.70
CA SER A 142 -11.09 -4.00 -6.11
C SER A 142 -11.50 -3.39 -4.76
N THR A 143 -12.76 -3.59 -4.39
CA THR A 143 -13.29 -3.31 -3.04
C THR A 143 -13.16 -4.51 -2.10
N GLU A 144 -12.75 -5.66 -2.62
CA GLU A 144 -12.53 -6.88 -1.84
C GLU A 144 -11.24 -6.79 -1.03
N MET A 145 -11.21 -7.48 0.10
CA MET A 145 -10.02 -7.53 0.94
C MET A 145 -8.89 -8.28 0.22
N LEU A 146 -7.65 -7.80 0.38
CA LEU A 146 -6.46 -8.46 -0.13
C LEU A 146 -6.19 -9.75 0.67
N PRO A 147 -6.27 -10.95 0.06
CA PRO A 147 -6.03 -12.19 0.78
C PRO A 147 -4.52 -12.45 0.96
N LEU A 148 -4.03 -12.32 2.19
CA LEU A 148 -2.68 -12.66 2.63
C LEU A 148 -2.72 -13.97 3.41
N CYS A 149 -3.20 -15.03 2.74
CA CYS A 149 -3.46 -16.32 3.37
C CYS A 149 -2.21 -17.21 3.44
N GLY A 150 -2.07 -17.95 4.54
CA GLY A 150 -0.97 -18.89 4.74
C GLY A 150 0.38 -18.23 4.99
N TRP A 151 0.39 -16.99 5.48
CA TRP A 151 1.62 -16.29 5.82
C TRP A 151 2.23 -16.88 7.08
N ASN A 152 3.50 -17.29 7.03
CA ASN A 152 4.26 -17.65 8.20
C ASN A 152 5.26 -16.54 8.51
N LEU A 153 4.93 -15.74 9.51
CA LEU A 153 5.66 -14.59 10.01
C LEU A 153 6.18 -14.81 11.44
N SER A 154 6.22 -16.06 11.89
CA SER A 154 6.67 -16.41 13.24
C SER A 154 8.09 -15.87 13.54
N GLY A 155 8.20 -15.11 14.63
CA GLY A 155 9.45 -14.48 15.07
C GLY A 155 9.99 -13.37 14.14
N THR A 156 9.15 -12.78 13.28
CA THR A 156 9.54 -11.65 12.42
C THR A 156 9.26 -10.30 13.05
N THR A 157 9.87 -9.25 12.52
CA THR A 157 9.56 -7.86 12.84
C THR A 157 9.00 -7.16 11.61
N ILE A 158 7.79 -6.60 11.71
CA ILE A 158 7.19 -5.70 10.73
C ILE A 158 7.35 -4.27 11.24
N THR A 159 7.85 -3.35 10.40
CA THR A 159 8.05 -1.95 10.80
C THR A 159 7.70 -0.96 9.68
N ASN A 160 7.28 0.25 10.04
CA ASN A 160 6.98 1.34 9.10
C ASN A 160 6.08 0.90 7.94
N SER A 161 5.13 0.02 8.22
CA SER A 161 4.35 -0.67 7.20
C SER A 161 2.90 -0.19 7.19
N THR A 162 2.28 -0.14 6.03
CA THR A 162 0.88 0.20 5.82
C THR A 162 0.20 -0.95 5.11
N ILE A 163 -0.77 -1.60 5.78
CA ILE A 163 -1.61 -2.63 5.20
C ILE A 163 -3.07 -2.17 5.32
N ARG A 164 -3.82 -2.22 4.23
CA ARG A 164 -5.20 -1.74 4.18
C ARG A 164 -6.10 -2.80 3.59
N ALA A 165 -7.31 -2.94 4.13
CA ALA A 165 -8.36 -3.82 3.62
C ALA A 165 -7.79 -5.20 3.24
N ALA A 166 -7.19 -5.89 4.21
CA ALA A 166 -6.51 -7.17 3.98
C ALA A 166 -6.99 -8.23 4.96
N LEU A 167 -7.09 -9.47 4.48
CA LEU A 167 -7.31 -10.64 5.32
C LEU A 167 -5.95 -11.33 5.53
N ILE A 168 -5.42 -11.27 6.74
CA ILE A 168 -4.16 -11.92 7.10
C ILE A 168 -4.48 -13.20 7.83
N SER A 169 -4.06 -14.34 7.27
CA SER A 169 -4.18 -15.64 7.94
C SER A 169 -2.88 -16.42 7.90
N GLY A 170 -2.59 -17.13 8.99
CA GLY A 170 -1.39 -17.93 9.15
C GLY A 170 -0.78 -17.84 10.55
N ASP A 171 0.55 -17.91 10.63
CA ASP A 171 1.29 -17.92 11.89
C ASP A 171 2.03 -16.60 12.09
N MET A 172 1.65 -15.86 13.14
CA MET A 172 2.28 -14.61 13.57
C MET A 172 2.79 -14.71 15.01
N THR A 173 3.14 -15.93 15.44
CA THR A 173 3.67 -16.19 16.78
C THR A 173 4.94 -15.39 17.04
N SER A 174 4.99 -14.68 18.16
CA SER A 174 6.12 -13.82 18.53
C SER A 174 6.49 -12.77 17.46
N THR A 175 5.57 -12.43 16.56
CA THR A 175 5.78 -11.34 15.59
C THR A 175 5.75 -9.99 16.30
N LYS A 176 6.70 -9.12 15.98
CA LYS A 176 6.74 -7.74 16.46
C LYS A 176 6.26 -6.80 15.37
N ILE A 177 5.27 -5.97 15.65
CA ILE A 177 4.75 -4.97 14.71
C ILE A 177 5.02 -3.61 15.33
N ILE A 178 5.75 -2.75 14.62
CA ILE A 178 6.26 -1.48 15.16
C ILE A 178 5.93 -0.34 14.19
N ASP A 179 5.44 0.79 14.68
CA ASP A 179 5.25 2.03 13.88
C ASP A 179 4.49 1.78 12.57
N SER A 180 3.45 0.95 12.61
CA SER A 180 2.75 0.46 11.42
C SER A 180 1.26 0.76 11.47
N THR A 181 0.62 0.79 10.30
CA THR A 181 -0.81 1.05 10.12
C THR A 181 -1.47 -0.16 9.47
N PHE A 182 -2.50 -0.68 10.12
CA PHE A 182 -3.37 -1.75 9.65
C PHE A 182 -4.80 -1.22 9.69
N GLU A 183 -5.29 -0.73 8.55
CA GLU A 183 -6.62 -0.15 8.43
C GLU A 183 -7.58 -1.17 7.80
N ALA A 184 -8.70 -1.45 8.47
CA ALA A 184 -9.67 -2.44 7.99
C ALA A 184 -9.02 -3.80 7.69
N VAL A 185 -8.09 -4.24 8.53
CA VAL A 185 -7.42 -5.54 8.41
C VAL A 185 -8.12 -6.57 9.29
N GLU A 186 -8.31 -7.77 8.78
CA GLU A 186 -8.81 -8.91 9.54
C GLU A 186 -7.65 -9.88 9.81
N PHE A 187 -7.36 -10.12 11.09
CA PHE A 187 -6.35 -11.07 11.53
C PHE A 187 -7.03 -12.39 11.94
N GLN A 188 -6.91 -13.39 11.05
CA GLN A 188 -7.26 -14.80 11.29
C GLN A 188 -5.96 -15.61 11.44
N SER A 189 -5.11 -15.18 12.37
CA SER A 189 -3.75 -15.70 12.55
C SER A 189 -3.49 -16.11 13.99
N ASN A 190 -2.56 -17.04 14.19
CA ASN A 190 -2.03 -17.31 15.52
C ASN A 190 -1.14 -16.15 15.96
N LEU A 191 -1.61 -15.37 16.94
CA LEU A 191 -0.92 -14.18 17.46
C LEU A 191 -0.21 -14.43 18.81
N ALA A 192 0.01 -15.69 19.21
CA ALA A 192 0.61 -16.01 20.50
C ALA A 192 2.00 -15.35 20.65
N GLY A 193 2.16 -14.53 21.68
CA GLY A 193 3.38 -13.78 21.95
C GLY A 193 3.64 -12.61 21.00
N ALA A 194 2.73 -12.32 20.06
CA ALA A 194 2.87 -11.16 19.18
C ALA A 194 2.78 -9.85 19.98
N SER A 195 3.50 -8.83 19.54
CA SER A 195 3.48 -7.50 20.15
C SER A 195 3.23 -6.42 19.12
N PHE A 196 2.34 -5.48 19.45
CA PHE A 196 2.06 -4.30 18.65
C PHE A 196 2.59 -3.07 19.39
N ASP A 197 3.56 -2.37 18.81
CA ASP A 197 4.14 -1.16 19.37
C ASP A 197 3.92 0.05 18.46
N ASN A 198 3.20 1.05 18.95
CA ASN A 198 2.81 2.26 18.23
C ASN A 198 2.11 1.94 16.90
N VAL A 199 1.12 1.05 16.96
CA VAL A 199 0.39 0.57 15.78
C VAL A 199 -0.96 1.25 15.68
N ASP A 200 -1.36 1.61 14.46
CA ASP A 200 -2.74 1.98 14.15
C ASP A 200 -3.49 0.74 13.65
N LEU A 201 -4.49 0.28 14.40
CA LEU A 201 -5.35 -0.86 14.07
C LEU A 201 -6.78 -0.39 13.73
N THR A 202 -6.93 0.79 13.13
CA THR A 202 -8.24 1.41 12.90
C THR A 202 -9.15 0.53 12.04
N ASN A 203 -10.39 0.32 12.50
CA ASN A 203 -11.42 -0.49 11.85
C ASN A 203 -11.01 -1.95 11.58
N SER A 204 -9.96 -2.45 12.25
CA SER A 204 -9.47 -3.81 12.07
C SER A 204 -10.25 -4.79 12.96
N THR A 205 -10.14 -6.08 12.64
CA THR A 205 -10.69 -7.17 13.44
C THR A 205 -9.57 -8.14 13.80
N ILE A 206 -9.48 -8.53 15.07
CA ILE A 206 -8.52 -9.51 15.56
C ILE A 206 -9.27 -10.68 16.17
N GLU A 207 -8.96 -11.89 15.72
CA GLU A 207 -9.34 -13.13 16.38
C GLU A 207 -8.22 -13.52 17.35
N LEU A 208 -8.48 -13.41 18.65
CA LEU A 208 -7.50 -13.76 19.66
C LEU A 208 -7.59 -15.25 19.97
N THR A 209 -6.49 -15.95 19.71
CA THR A 209 -6.31 -17.33 20.12
C THR A 209 -5.53 -17.45 21.43
N CYS A 210 -4.59 -16.55 21.75
CA CYS A 210 -3.87 -16.54 23.03
C CYS A 210 -2.89 -15.37 23.26
N ASN A 211 -2.45 -15.23 24.51
CA ASN A 211 -1.39 -14.35 25.08
C ASN A 211 -0.72 -13.37 24.10
N LEU A 212 -1.31 -12.20 23.89
CA LEU A 212 -0.58 -11.08 23.29
C LEU A 212 0.50 -10.61 24.25
N ALA A 213 1.72 -10.41 23.75
CA ALA A 213 2.81 -9.88 24.57
C ALA A 213 2.58 -8.41 24.94
N GLY A 214 1.90 -7.65 24.07
CA GLY A 214 1.52 -6.28 24.34
C GLY A 214 0.91 -5.59 23.12
N MET A 215 0.20 -4.49 23.37
CA MET A 215 -0.40 -3.68 22.32
C MET A 215 -0.35 -2.21 22.73
N SER A 216 0.08 -1.34 21.84
CA SER A 216 0.08 0.12 21.99
C SER A 216 -0.29 0.82 20.68
N GLY A 217 -0.93 1.98 20.78
CA GLY A 217 -1.32 2.80 19.63
C GLY A 217 -2.83 3.03 19.48
N ASN A 218 -3.25 3.33 18.25
CA ASN A 218 -4.62 3.73 17.92
C ASN A 218 -5.47 2.50 17.60
N LEU A 219 -6.49 2.23 18.41
CA LEU A 219 -7.37 1.06 18.25
C LEU A 219 -8.79 1.45 17.89
N SER A 220 -8.98 2.59 17.23
CA SER A 220 -10.30 3.12 16.89
C SER A 220 -11.09 2.14 16.02
N GLY A 221 -12.27 1.72 16.46
CA GLY A 221 -13.12 0.78 15.73
C GLY A 221 -12.56 -0.64 15.66
N LEU A 222 -11.50 -0.96 16.42
CA LEU A 222 -10.97 -2.31 16.51
C LEU A 222 -12.04 -3.25 17.09
N LYS A 223 -12.26 -4.37 16.43
CA LYS A 223 -13.10 -5.48 16.93
C LYS A 223 -12.20 -6.62 17.39
N ILE A 224 -12.41 -7.08 18.62
CA ILE A 224 -11.70 -8.22 19.17
C ILE A 224 -12.70 -9.36 19.37
N ASN A 225 -12.48 -10.48 18.69
CA ASN A 225 -13.20 -11.72 18.92
C ASN A 225 -12.31 -12.60 19.81
N ASP A 226 -12.72 -12.80 21.06
CA ASP A 226 -11.99 -13.60 22.05
C ASP A 226 -12.57 -15.01 22.10
N PHE A 227 -11.89 -15.95 21.43
CA PHE A 227 -12.39 -17.32 21.22
C PHE A 227 -11.99 -18.31 22.32
N GLU A 228 -10.96 -18.02 23.12
CA GLU A 228 -10.52 -18.90 24.22
C GLU A 228 -10.34 -18.09 25.51
N SER A 229 -10.45 -18.76 26.67
CA SER A 229 -10.44 -18.18 28.03
C SER A 229 -9.09 -17.55 28.46
N CYS A 230 -8.40 -16.85 27.57
CA CYS A 230 -7.21 -16.06 27.84
C CYS A 230 -7.51 -14.90 28.81
N ALA A 231 -8.79 -14.60 29.01
CA ALA A 231 -9.31 -13.48 29.77
C ALA A 231 -9.22 -13.60 31.31
N SER A 232 -8.78 -14.71 31.92
CA SER A 232 -8.82 -14.80 33.39
C SER A 232 -7.77 -13.91 34.08
N ASP A 233 -6.61 -13.66 33.46
CA ASP A 233 -5.49 -12.98 34.14
C ASP A 233 -4.71 -11.97 33.26
N GLN A 234 -5.09 -11.79 31.99
CA GLN A 234 -4.36 -10.90 31.09
C GLN A 234 -4.87 -9.47 31.20
N ASN A 235 -4.25 -8.69 32.10
CA ASN A 235 -4.23 -7.24 31.97
C ASN A 235 -3.62 -6.92 30.61
N LEU A 236 -4.44 -6.51 29.63
CA LEU A 236 -3.93 -5.81 28.44
C LEU A 236 -2.99 -4.71 28.97
N PRO A 237 -1.67 -4.75 28.70
CA PRO A 237 -0.73 -3.80 29.26
C PRO A 237 -1.15 -2.39 28.82
N SER A 238 -1.72 -1.61 29.75
CA SER A 238 -2.75 -0.61 29.44
C SER A 238 -2.24 0.83 29.32
N THR A 239 -0.94 1.07 29.27
CA THR A 239 -0.45 2.45 29.45
C THR A 239 -0.50 3.32 28.19
N THR A 240 -0.70 2.72 27.01
CA THR A 240 -0.39 3.38 25.74
C THR A 240 -1.42 3.15 24.62
N ILE A 241 -2.54 2.49 24.93
CA ILE A 241 -3.65 2.28 24.00
C ILE A 241 -4.68 3.40 24.08
N TRP A 242 -5.13 3.88 22.92
CA TRP A 242 -6.15 4.92 22.81
C TRP A 242 -7.06 4.69 21.62
N ALA A 243 -8.23 5.34 21.63
CA ALA A 243 -9.18 5.31 20.52
C ALA A 243 -9.97 6.61 20.43
N TRP A 244 -10.45 6.93 19.23
CA TRP A 244 -11.41 8.02 19.03
C TRP A 244 -12.75 7.67 19.66
N ALA A 245 -13.32 8.61 20.41
CA ALA A 245 -14.57 8.42 21.14
C ALA A 245 -15.80 8.17 20.24
N ASN A 246 -15.74 8.62 18.98
CA ASN A 246 -16.75 8.37 17.95
C ASN A 246 -16.48 7.11 17.13
N ASN A 247 -15.43 6.36 17.44
CA ASN A 247 -15.15 5.05 16.84
C ASN A 247 -14.53 4.14 17.90
N PRO A 248 -15.30 3.75 18.94
CA PRO A 248 -14.76 3.00 20.07
C PRO A 248 -14.38 1.56 19.66
N PRO A 249 -13.35 0.95 20.26
CA PRO A 249 -13.08 -0.46 20.10
C PRO A 249 -14.13 -1.28 20.83
N SER A 250 -14.25 -2.54 20.43
CA SER A 250 -15.25 -3.46 20.96
C SER A 250 -14.68 -4.87 21.09
N LEU A 251 -15.12 -5.58 22.11
CA LEU A 251 -14.71 -6.94 22.45
C LEU A 251 -15.94 -7.83 22.53
N ARG A 252 -15.90 -8.97 21.85
CA ARG A 252 -16.90 -10.03 21.96
C ARG A 252 -16.23 -11.29 22.49
N LYS A 253 -16.70 -11.80 23.62
CA LYS A 253 -16.29 -13.09 24.17
C LYS A 253 -17.04 -14.21 23.47
N LEU A 254 -16.48 -15.42 23.46
CA LEU A 254 -17.08 -16.60 22.84
C LEU A 254 -18.55 -16.82 23.24
N ASP A 255 -18.87 -16.64 24.53
CA ASP A 255 -20.23 -16.85 25.08
C ASP A 255 -21.13 -15.61 24.97
N ASP A 256 -20.59 -14.46 24.59
CA ASP A 256 -21.33 -13.21 24.47
C ASP A 256 -21.85 -13.03 23.03
N LEU A 257 -23.16 -12.85 22.87
CA LEU A 257 -23.76 -12.52 21.57
C LEU A 257 -23.49 -11.07 21.15
N GLU A 258 -23.19 -10.20 22.11
CA GLU A 258 -23.03 -8.76 21.91
C GLU A 258 -21.59 -8.32 22.14
N PHE A 259 -21.16 -7.31 21.38
CA PHE A 259 -19.90 -6.64 21.61
C PHE A 259 -20.01 -5.72 22.83
N LYS A 260 -18.96 -5.70 23.65
CA LYS A 260 -18.84 -4.87 24.85
C LYS A 260 -17.64 -3.92 24.71
N PRO A 261 -17.66 -2.75 25.36
CA PRO A 261 -16.50 -1.88 25.38
C PRO A 261 -15.34 -2.51 26.13
N ILE A 262 -14.13 -2.16 25.74
CA ILE A 262 -12.93 -2.62 26.40
C ILE A 262 -12.63 -1.67 27.57
N PRO A 263 -12.57 -2.15 28.83
CA PRO A 263 -12.27 -1.30 29.97
C PRO A 263 -10.82 -0.80 29.92
N GLY A 264 -10.58 0.36 30.53
CA GLY A 264 -9.22 0.90 30.69
C GLY A 264 -8.68 1.72 29.50
N PHE A 265 -9.49 1.93 28.47
CA PHE A 265 -9.09 2.74 27.31
C PHE A 265 -9.09 4.25 27.58
N VAL A 266 -8.15 4.93 26.92
CA VAL A 266 -8.15 6.38 26.80
C VAL A 266 -8.97 6.77 25.56
N TYR A 267 -10.08 7.48 25.76
CA TYR A 267 -10.92 7.98 24.67
C TYR A 267 -10.57 9.42 24.30
N CYS A 268 -10.38 9.65 23.01
CA CYS A 268 -10.07 10.94 22.41
C CYS A 268 -11.33 11.62 21.86
N ASP A 269 -11.57 12.87 22.24
CA ASP A 269 -12.67 13.67 21.67
C ASP A 269 -12.36 14.12 20.23
N SER A 270 -13.04 13.54 19.25
CA SER A 270 -12.84 13.84 17.82
C SER A 270 -13.23 15.27 17.42
N ALA A 271 -14.09 15.93 18.21
CA ALA A 271 -14.50 17.31 17.97
C ALA A 271 -13.49 18.36 18.43
N LYS A 272 -12.45 17.96 19.20
CA LYS A 272 -11.38 18.85 19.66
C LYS A 272 -10.01 18.21 19.36
N PRO A 273 -9.67 18.00 18.09
CA PRO A 273 -8.35 17.48 17.75
C PRO A 273 -7.30 18.50 18.23
N LYS A 274 -6.29 18.03 18.99
CA LYS A 274 -5.11 18.86 19.20
C LYS A 274 -4.38 18.90 17.86
N ASN A 275 -4.12 20.09 17.36
CA ASN A 275 -3.57 20.30 16.02
C ASN A 275 -2.05 20.03 15.98
N ASP A 276 -1.59 19.03 16.74
CA ASP A 276 -0.18 18.66 16.81
C ASP A 276 0.08 17.49 15.87
N ARG A 277 0.56 17.80 14.67
CA ARG A 277 0.94 16.81 13.64
C ARG A 277 2.30 16.17 13.92
N THR A 278 2.92 16.42 15.08
CA THR A 278 4.17 15.75 15.44
C THR A 278 3.89 14.28 15.77
N ARG A 279 4.65 13.39 15.12
CA ARG A 279 4.41 11.94 15.06
C ARG A 279 4.33 11.29 16.44
N ASN A 280 3.18 10.72 16.74
CA ASN A 280 2.91 9.40 17.34
C ASN A 280 3.57 8.92 18.65
N SER A 281 4.50 9.59 19.31
CA SER A 281 5.15 8.95 20.47
C SER A 281 4.50 9.22 21.83
N GLU A 282 3.56 10.16 21.95
CA GLU A 282 2.91 10.46 23.23
C GLU A 282 1.41 10.72 23.06
N TRP A 283 0.58 9.71 23.38
CA TRP A 283 -0.89 9.78 23.38
C TRP A 283 -1.47 11.01 24.11
N GLY A 284 -0.77 11.55 25.10
CA GLY A 284 -1.16 12.79 25.81
C GLY A 284 -1.18 14.05 24.93
N GLN A 285 -0.48 14.03 23.80
CA GLN A 285 -0.36 15.15 22.86
C GLN A 285 -1.39 15.08 21.72
N VAL A 286 -1.97 13.90 21.44
CA VAL A 286 -2.81 13.67 20.25
C VAL A 286 -4.21 14.27 20.39
N CYS A 287 -4.81 14.24 21.58
CA CYS A 287 -6.23 14.58 21.72
C CYS A 287 -6.62 15.11 23.11
N HIS A 288 -7.84 15.63 23.21
CA HIS A 288 -8.49 15.90 24.49
C HIS A 288 -9.09 14.59 25.04
N ARG A 289 -8.56 14.11 26.16
CA ARG A 289 -9.07 12.90 26.82
C ARG A 289 -10.44 13.16 27.42
N ILE A 290 -11.37 12.24 27.18
CA ILE A 290 -12.68 12.20 27.83
C ILE A 290 -12.88 10.85 28.51
N SER A 291 -13.78 10.80 29.50
CA SER A 291 -14.16 9.54 30.13
C SER A 291 -15.02 8.68 29.19
N GLU A 292 -15.08 7.37 29.43
CA GLU A 292 -15.97 6.47 28.69
C GLU A 292 -17.45 6.92 28.80
N GLN A 293 -17.89 7.32 29.99
CA GLN A 293 -19.27 7.79 30.20
C GLN A 293 -19.56 9.06 29.40
N GLU A 294 -18.60 9.97 29.34
CA GLU A 294 -18.70 11.18 28.53
C GLU A 294 -18.70 10.87 27.03
N ALA A 295 -17.84 9.95 26.58
CA ALA A 295 -17.80 9.47 25.20
C ALA A 295 -19.16 8.90 24.77
N ARG A 296 -19.76 8.00 25.58
CA ARG A 296 -21.09 7.43 25.33
C ARG A 296 -22.19 8.48 25.27
N LYS A 297 -22.16 9.47 26.17
CA LYS A 297 -23.14 10.56 26.19
C LYS A 297 -23.04 11.43 24.93
N ARG A 298 -21.82 11.64 24.43
CA ARG A 298 -21.54 12.52 23.30
C ARG A 298 -21.71 11.85 21.94
N TYR A 299 -21.41 10.56 21.84
CA TYR A 299 -21.44 9.76 20.61
C TYR A 299 -22.37 8.53 20.77
N PRO A 300 -23.64 8.70 21.15
CA PRO A 300 -24.49 7.56 21.52
C PRO A 300 -24.75 6.59 20.37
N ARG A 301 -24.81 7.07 19.11
CA ARG A 301 -25.10 6.24 17.93
C ARG A 301 -23.92 5.35 17.56
N GLU A 302 -22.72 5.91 17.58
CA GLU A 302 -21.47 5.22 17.26
C GLU A 302 -21.19 4.11 18.26
N TRP A 303 -21.49 4.36 19.54
CA TRP A 303 -21.41 3.35 20.59
C TRP A 303 -22.47 2.26 20.43
N GLN A 304 -23.72 2.59 20.11
CA GLN A 304 -24.75 1.58 19.80
C GLN A 304 -24.32 0.67 18.64
N HIS A 305 -23.83 1.26 17.55
CA HIS A 305 -23.35 0.51 16.39
C HIS A 305 -22.13 -0.38 16.71
N ALA A 306 -21.15 0.16 17.45
CA ALA A 306 -19.97 -0.61 17.84
C ALA A 306 -20.29 -1.83 18.72
N MET A 307 -21.35 -1.76 19.52
CA MET A 307 -21.79 -2.88 20.36
C MET A 307 -22.67 -3.90 19.64
N GLY A 308 -23.02 -3.65 18.37
CA GLY A 308 -23.88 -4.54 17.60
C GLY A 308 -25.35 -4.51 18.01
N SER A 309 -25.80 -3.47 18.74
CA SER A 309 -27.22 -3.26 19.01
C SER A 309 -27.88 -2.67 17.77
N ASN A 310 -28.57 -3.51 17.00
CA ASN A 310 -29.47 -3.06 15.93
C ASN A 310 -30.79 -2.53 16.49
#